data_AF-A0A540W965-F1
#
_entry.id   AF-A0A540W965-F1
#
_cell.length_a   1.000
_cell.length_b   1.000
_cell.length_c   1.000
_cell.angle_alpha   90.00
_cell.angle_beta   90.00
_cell.angle_gamma   90.00
#
_symmetry.space_group_name_H-M   'P 1'
#
loop_
_entity.id
_entity.type
_entity.pdbx_description
1 polymer ?
#
loop_
_entity_poly.entity_id
_entity_poly.type
_entity_poly.pdbx_seq_one_letter_code
_entity_poly.pdbx_strand_id
1 'polypeptide(L)'
;MIRDLVIAGCSRRKAPERRPLPALERYTGGIAPHLRTRFAGHRQARERIRFLSAEHGLIRADALLTSYDRQLTVARAERLRPLIAEQLEHEFQNRGVPERVLLVLEPAYLVPLADLLAHPARPALQWIYDPRGWAEAAAVLDEWRWP
;
A
#
# COMPACT_ATOMS: atom_id res chain seq x y z
N MET A 1 -1.60 -19.11 5.44
CA MET A 1 -0.65 -18.18 4.79
C MET A 1 -1.48 -17.08 4.14
N ILE A 2 -1.21 -15.81 4.43
CA ILE A 2 -1.99 -14.69 3.89
C ILE A 2 -1.67 -14.55 2.40
N ARG A 3 -2.67 -14.78 1.54
CA ARG A 3 -2.55 -14.65 0.09
C ARG A 3 -3.02 -13.31 -0.43
N ASP A 4 -3.80 -12.58 0.36
CA ASP A 4 -4.30 -11.26 -0.01
C ASP A 4 -3.21 -10.19 0.10
N LEU A 5 -3.47 -9.02 -0.45
CA LEU A 5 -2.57 -7.87 -0.44
C LEU A 5 -3.32 -6.62 0.04
N VAL A 6 -2.67 -5.79 0.86
CA VAL A 6 -3.16 -4.44 1.20
C VAL A 6 -2.27 -3.43 0.52
N ILE A 7 -2.85 -2.48 -0.22
CA ILE A 7 -2.15 -1.32 -0.78
C ILE A 7 -2.79 -0.06 -0.23
N ALA A 8 -2.05 0.66 0.62
CA ALA A 8 -2.47 1.93 1.18
C ALA A 8 -1.76 3.10 0.49
N GLY A 9 -2.43 4.24 0.34
CA GLY A 9 -1.77 5.47 -0.10
C GLY A 9 -0.68 5.89 0.90
N CYS A 10 0.44 6.43 0.41
CA CYS A 10 1.42 7.03 1.30
C CYS A 10 0.82 8.23 2.06
N SER A 11 1.25 8.45 3.29
CA SER A 11 0.76 9.60 4.08
C SER A 11 1.48 10.89 3.68
N ARG A 12 0.72 11.98 3.55
CA ARG A 12 1.27 13.35 3.50
C ARG A 12 2.05 13.66 4.78
N ARG A 13 1.48 13.28 5.94
CA ARG A 13 2.13 13.40 7.26
C ARG A 13 3.16 12.30 7.46
N LYS A 14 4.40 12.67 7.73
CA LYS A 14 5.50 11.75 8.00
C LYS A 14 6.15 12.07 9.33
N ALA A 15 6.74 11.05 9.94
CA ALA A 15 7.53 11.19 11.16
C ALA A 15 8.73 12.12 10.89
N PRO A 16 9.01 13.12 11.76
CA PRO A 16 10.02 14.16 11.53
C PRO A 16 11.46 13.65 11.64
N GLU A 17 11.66 12.45 12.17
CA GLU A 17 12.97 11.85 12.38
C GLU A 17 13.73 11.69 11.07
N ARG A 18 14.97 12.16 11.05
CA ARG A 18 15.83 12.07 9.86
C ARG A 18 16.39 10.67 9.63
N ARG A 19 16.52 9.87 10.69
CA ARG A 19 16.97 8.47 10.59
C ARG A 19 16.02 7.67 9.70
N PRO A 20 16.50 6.64 8.98
CA PRO A 20 15.62 5.72 8.26
C PRO A 20 14.62 5.06 9.23
N LEU A 21 13.36 4.96 8.80
CA LEU A 21 12.26 4.33 9.54
C LEU A 21 11.51 3.38 8.62
N PRO A 22 10.99 2.24 9.12
CA PRO A 22 10.03 1.42 8.38
C PRO A 22 8.90 2.29 7.81
N ALA A 23 8.42 2.00 6.60
CA ALA A 23 7.34 2.76 5.97
C ALA A 23 6.11 2.89 6.89
N LEU A 24 5.76 1.81 7.58
CA LEU A 24 4.66 1.75 8.56
C LEU A 24 4.86 2.66 9.78
N GLU A 25 6.11 2.99 10.12
CA GLU A 25 6.46 3.94 11.18
C GLU A 25 6.65 5.36 10.65
N ARG A 26 7.17 5.49 9.42
CA ARG A 26 7.40 6.76 8.72
C ARG A 26 6.08 7.48 8.47
N TYR A 27 5.02 6.78 8.10
CA TYR A 27 3.73 7.38 7.78
C TYR A 27 2.86 7.55 9.02
N THR A 28 2.56 8.80 9.37
CA THR A 28 1.82 9.16 10.60
C THR A 28 0.39 9.64 10.33
N GLY A 29 -0.11 9.46 9.11
CA GLY A 29 -1.46 9.83 8.69
C GLY A 29 -2.11 8.77 7.79
N GLY A 30 -3.34 9.05 7.37
CA GLY A 30 -4.18 8.04 6.72
C GLY A 30 -4.41 6.84 7.64
N ILE A 31 -4.55 5.65 7.07
CA ILE A 31 -4.70 4.40 7.82
C ILE A 31 -3.39 3.84 8.40
N ALA A 32 -2.22 4.42 8.07
CA ALA A 32 -0.92 3.86 8.46
C ALA A 32 -0.74 3.67 9.98
N PRO A 33 -1.13 4.62 10.86
CA PRO A 33 -1.06 4.40 12.31
C PRO A 33 -1.92 3.23 12.79
N HIS A 34 -3.08 3.00 12.16
CA HIS A 34 -3.97 1.91 12.51
C HIS A 34 -3.43 0.56 12.03
N LEU A 35 -2.90 0.50 10.81
CA LEU A 35 -2.17 -0.68 10.31
C LEU A 35 -0.97 -1.01 11.22
N ARG A 36 -0.23 0.01 11.68
CA ARG A 36 0.89 -0.16 12.61
C ARG A 36 0.44 -0.81 13.91
N THR A 37 -0.62 -0.28 14.52
CA THR A 37 -1.16 -0.81 15.78
C THR A 37 -1.69 -2.23 15.58
N ARG A 38 -2.51 -2.46 14.55
CA ARG A 38 -3.10 -3.78 14.29
C ARG A 38 -2.04 -4.86 14.04
N PHE A 39 -1.00 -4.54 13.27
CA PHE A 39 0.00 -5.53 12.83
C PHE A 39 1.35 -5.44 13.56
N ALA A 40 1.39 -4.87 14.76
CA ALA A 40 2.63 -4.71 15.55
C ALA A 40 3.33 -6.06 15.81
N GLY A 41 2.57 -7.13 16.10
CA GLY A 41 3.06 -8.49 16.33
C GLY A 41 3.02 -9.43 15.11
N HIS A 42 2.51 -8.97 13.97
CA HIS A 42 2.16 -9.85 12.84
C HIS A 42 3.06 -9.64 11.62
N ARG A 43 4.34 -10.04 11.72
CA ARG A 43 5.34 -9.87 10.65
C ARG A 43 4.87 -10.42 9.31
N GLN A 44 4.28 -11.61 9.29
CA GLN A 44 3.78 -12.24 8.04
C GLN A 44 2.68 -11.40 7.38
N ALA A 45 1.81 -10.75 8.15
CA ALA A 45 0.81 -9.83 7.63
C ALA A 45 1.46 -8.55 7.08
N ARG A 46 2.44 -7.98 7.78
CA ARG A 46 3.17 -6.79 7.32
C ARG A 46 3.91 -7.03 5.99
N GLU A 47 4.37 -8.25 5.72
CA GLU A 47 4.94 -8.60 4.42
C GLU A 47 3.95 -8.49 3.26
N ARG A 48 2.65 -8.48 3.53
CA ARG A 48 1.55 -8.33 2.56
C ARG A 48 0.94 -6.92 2.56
N ILE A 49 1.58 -5.96 3.21
CA ILE A 49 1.17 -4.56 3.17
C ILE A 49 2.15 -3.78 2.30
N ARG A 50 1.60 -3.02 1.34
CA ARG A 50 2.33 -2.07 0.50
C ARG A 50 1.81 -0.66 0.73
N PHE A 51 2.71 0.31 0.66
CA PHE A 51 2.37 1.72 0.57
C PHE A 51 2.70 2.23 -0.82
N LEU A 52 1.75 2.92 -1.43
CA LEU A 52 1.91 3.55 -2.74
C LEU A 52 2.47 4.97 -2.55
N SER A 53 3.76 5.12 -2.79
CA SER A 53 4.53 6.35 -2.65
C SER A 53 4.70 7.10 -3.96
N ALA A 54 4.50 8.41 -3.92
CA ALA A 54 4.78 9.30 -5.04
C ALA A 54 6.27 9.41 -5.39
N GLU A 55 7.17 8.92 -4.53
CA GLU A 55 8.62 8.96 -4.77
C GLU A 55 9.21 7.60 -5.16
N HIS A 56 8.72 6.51 -4.56
CA HIS A 56 9.35 5.19 -4.69
C HIS A 56 8.43 4.11 -5.29
N GLY A 57 7.21 4.44 -5.71
CA GLY A 57 6.24 3.46 -6.16
C GLY A 57 5.69 2.63 -4.99
N LEU A 58 5.60 1.31 -5.14
CA LEU A 58 5.15 0.39 -4.10
C LEU A 58 6.27 0.04 -3.12
N ILE A 59 6.03 0.34 -1.85
CA ILE A 59 6.99 0.13 -0.76
C ILE A 59 6.42 -0.90 0.23
N ARG A 60 7.24 -1.85 0.69
CA ARG A 60 6.85 -2.78 1.77
C ARG A 60 6.67 -2.03 3.09
N ALA A 61 5.73 -2.48 3.94
CA ALA A 61 5.50 -1.87 5.25
C ALA A 61 6.77 -1.73 6.12
N ASP A 62 7.66 -2.72 6.06
CA ASP A 62 8.90 -2.76 6.85
C ASP A 62 10.13 -2.20 6.10
N ALA A 63 9.97 -1.66 4.89
CA ALA A 63 11.10 -1.06 4.16
C ALA A 63 11.52 0.26 4.80
N LEU A 64 12.84 0.43 4.98
CA LEU A 64 13.40 1.63 5.60
C LEU A 64 13.39 2.81 4.62
N LEU A 65 12.74 3.90 5.03
CA LEU A 65 12.64 5.15 4.29
C LEU A 65 13.30 6.27 5.08
N THR A 66 14.10 7.08 4.40
CA THR A 66 14.53 8.40 4.89
C THR A 66 13.38 9.40 4.79
N SER A 67 13.57 10.60 5.36
CA SER A 67 12.59 11.67 5.21
C SER A 67 12.53 12.15 3.76
N TYR A 68 11.32 12.36 3.25
CA TYR A 68 11.07 12.88 1.91
C TYR A 68 9.74 13.63 1.87
N ASP A 69 9.62 14.61 0.98
CA ASP A 69 8.35 15.28 0.72
C ASP A 69 8.09 15.34 -0.79
N ARG A 70 7.15 14.51 -1.23
CA ARG A 70 6.76 14.38 -2.63
C ARG A 70 5.27 14.15 -2.75
N GLN A 71 4.60 15.09 -3.41
CA GLN A 71 3.20 14.97 -3.76
C GLN A 71 3.03 14.18 -5.06
N LEU A 72 1.97 13.35 -5.12
CA LEU A 72 1.51 12.73 -6.35
C LEU A 72 0.76 13.77 -7.20
N THR A 73 1.35 14.15 -8.33
CA THR A 73 0.67 14.92 -9.38
C THR A 73 0.25 13.99 -10.51
N VAL A 74 -0.69 14.40 -11.36
CA VAL A 74 -1.13 13.59 -12.52
C VAL A 74 0.05 13.19 -13.40
N ALA A 75 0.90 14.15 -13.79
CA ALA A 75 2.11 13.86 -14.58
C ALA A 75 3.12 12.95 -13.87
N ARG A 76 3.06 12.83 -12.53
CA ARG A 76 3.91 11.90 -11.78
C ARG A 76 3.26 10.53 -11.67
N ALA A 77 1.95 10.46 -11.49
CA ALA A 77 1.18 9.22 -11.54
C ALA A 77 1.45 8.46 -12.85
N GLU A 78 1.35 9.13 -14.00
CA GLU A 78 1.67 8.53 -15.30
C GLU A 78 3.12 8.02 -15.39
N ARG A 79 4.08 8.80 -14.88
CA ARG A 79 5.50 8.40 -14.87
C ARG A 79 5.81 7.25 -13.91
N LEU A 80 5.04 7.12 -12.83
CA LEU A 80 5.20 6.06 -11.84
C LEU A 80 4.59 4.74 -12.29
N ARG A 81 3.60 4.78 -13.19
CA ARG A 81 2.91 3.60 -13.69
C ARG A 81 3.85 2.48 -14.16
N PRO A 82 4.84 2.69 -15.05
CA PRO A 82 5.70 1.59 -15.50
C PRO A 82 6.52 0.97 -14.36
N LEU A 83 7.01 1.78 -13.43
CA LEU A 83 7.74 1.30 -12.25
C LEU A 83 6.84 0.43 -11.36
N ILE A 84 5.59 0.85 -11.14
CA ILE A 84 4.66 0.11 -10.28
C ILE A 84 4.20 -1.18 -10.96
N ALA A 85 3.99 -1.16 -12.27
CA ALA A 85 3.70 -2.37 -13.04
C ALA A 85 4.83 -3.40 -12.89
N GLU A 86 6.09 -2.97 -13.05
CA GLU A 86 7.27 -3.81 -12.84
C GLU A 86 7.35 -4.35 -11.40
N GLN A 87 7.13 -3.50 -10.39
CA GLN A 87 7.13 -3.91 -8.99
C GLN A 87 6.02 -4.93 -8.65
N LEU A 88 4.82 -4.77 -9.23
CA LEU A 88 3.73 -5.72 -9.06
C LEU A 88 4.03 -7.05 -9.74
N GLU A 89 4.56 -7.02 -10.96
CA GLU A 89 4.93 -8.23 -11.70
C GLU A 89 5.98 -9.03 -10.90
N HIS A 90 7.04 -8.37 -10.42
CA HIS A 90 8.02 -9.02 -9.55
C HIS A 90 7.42 -9.56 -8.25
N GLU A 91 6.51 -8.83 -7.60
CA GLU A 91 5.81 -9.32 -6.41
C GLU A 91 5.00 -10.59 -6.72
N PHE A 92 4.28 -10.61 -7.84
CA PHE A 92 3.41 -11.70 -8.24
C PHE A 92 4.19 -12.93 -8.71
N GLN A 93 5.31 -12.76 -9.40
CA GLN A 93 6.21 -13.86 -9.74
C GLN A 93 6.79 -14.53 -8.49
N ASN A 94 7.18 -13.74 -7.49
CA ASN A 94 7.84 -14.26 -6.29
C ASN A 94 6.87 -14.84 -5.25
N ARG A 95 5.63 -14.35 -5.18
CA ARG A 95 4.67 -14.70 -4.11
C ARG A 95 3.34 -15.26 -4.62
N GLY A 96 3.15 -15.32 -5.93
CA GLY A 96 1.87 -15.58 -6.57
C GLY A 96 0.99 -14.34 -6.65
N VAL A 97 0.07 -14.33 -7.61
CA VAL A 97 -0.98 -13.31 -7.71
C VAL A 97 -1.89 -13.41 -6.48
N PRO A 98 -2.19 -12.30 -5.79
CA PRO A 98 -3.12 -12.32 -4.67
C PRO A 98 -4.53 -12.70 -5.11
N GLU A 99 -5.27 -13.40 -4.25
CA GLU A 99 -6.69 -13.70 -4.51
C GLU A 99 -7.54 -12.42 -4.38
N ARG A 100 -7.21 -11.58 -3.39
CA ARG A 100 -7.89 -10.32 -3.11
C ARG A 100 -6.89 -9.19 -2.83
N VAL A 101 -7.23 -7.98 -3.24
CA VAL A 101 -6.45 -6.77 -2.93
C VAL A 101 -7.34 -5.70 -2.33
N LEU A 102 -6.98 -5.25 -1.13
CA LEU A 102 -7.60 -4.10 -0.48
C LEU A 102 -6.81 -2.83 -0.83
N LEU A 103 -7.46 -1.90 -1.52
CA LEU A 103 -6.92 -0.59 -1.86
C LEU A 103 -7.50 0.45 -0.90
N VAL A 104 -6.65 1.18 -0.19
CA VAL A 104 -7.08 2.31 0.67
C VAL A 104 -6.30 3.55 0.29
N LEU A 105 -6.82 4.31 -0.68
CA LEU A 105 -6.10 5.38 -1.37
C LEU A 105 -7.04 6.34 -2.08
N GLU A 106 -6.61 7.60 -2.23
CA GLU A 106 -7.35 8.63 -2.96
C GLU A 106 -7.43 8.27 -4.47
N PRO A 107 -8.48 8.69 -5.21
CA PRO A 107 -8.69 8.33 -6.62
C PRO A 107 -7.49 8.59 -7.55
N ALA A 108 -6.71 9.65 -7.31
CA ALA A 108 -5.53 9.98 -8.12
C ALA A 108 -4.46 8.86 -8.12
N TYR A 109 -4.46 8.01 -7.10
CA TYR A 109 -3.55 6.87 -6.98
C TYR A 109 -4.01 5.64 -7.77
N LEU A 110 -5.19 5.65 -8.41
CA LEU A 110 -5.61 4.58 -9.31
C LEU A 110 -4.90 4.62 -10.66
N VAL A 111 -4.52 5.81 -11.14
CA VAL A 111 -3.76 5.99 -12.40
C VAL A 111 -2.49 5.14 -12.44
N PRO A 112 -1.59 5.21 -11.44
CA PRO A 112 -0.38 4.38 -11.46
C PRO A 112 -0.65 2.90 -11.16
N LEU A 113 -1.86 2.54 -10.74
CA LEU A 113 -2.30 1.15 -10.53
C LEU A 113 -3.10 0.58 -11.70
N ALA A 114 -3.21 1.29 -12.83
CA ALA A 114 -4.04 0.86 -13.96
C ALA A 114 -3.73 -0.58 -14.43
N ASP A 115 -2.47 -0.99 -14.40
CA ASP A 115 -2.06 -2.34 -14.81
C ASP A 115 -2.49 -3.43 -13.81
N LEU A 116 -2.60 -3.10 -12.51
CA LEU A 116 -3.23 -3.98 -11.52
C LEU A 116 -4.72 -4.17 -11.83
N LEU A 117 -5.41 -3.08 -12.15
CA LEU A 117 -6.84 -3.09 -12.47
C LEU A 117 -7.12 -3.91 -13.74
N ALA A 118 -6.19 -3.87 -14.70
CA ALA A 118 -6.27 -4.59 -15.97
C ALA A 118 -5.62 -6.00 -15.92
N HIS A 119 -5.12 -6.45 -14.77
CA HIS A 119 -4.31 -7.65 -14.68
C HIS A 119 -5.09 -8.91 -15.15
N PRO A 120 -4.52 -9.79 -15.99
CA PRO A 120 -5.24 -10.93 -16.58
C PRO A 120 -5.85 -11.89 -15.57
N ALA A 121 -5.16 -12.11 -14.44
CA ALA A 121 -5.63 -12.98 -13.36
C ALA A 121 -6.78 -12.37 -12.52
N ARG A 122 -7.12 -11.09 -12.71
CA ARG A 122 -8.26 -10.38 -12.11
C ARG A 122 -8.45 -10.67 -10.61
N PRO A 123 -7.49 -10.29 -9.75
CA PRO A 123 -7.69 -10.38 -8.31
C PRO A 123 -8.93 -9.58 -7.89
N ALA A 124 -9.67 -10.06 -6.89
CA ALA A 124 -10.84 -9.31 -6.42
C ALA A 124 -10.38 -8.02 -5.72
N LEU A 125 -10.85 -6.87 -6.20
CA LEU A 125 -10.42 -5.57 -5.70
C LEU A 125 -11.51 -4.96 -4.81
N GLN A 126 -11.14 -4.58 -3.59
CA GLN A 126 -11.97 -3.76 -2.73
C GLN A 126 -11.29 -2.42 -2.52
N TRP A 127 -11.95 -1.34 -2.95
CA TRP A 127 -11.38 0.00 -2.89
C TRP A 127 -12.14 0.88 -1.90
N ILE A 128 -11.37 1.47 -0.98
CA ILE A 128 -11.80 2.51 -0.05
C ILE A 128 -11.09 3.80 -0.48
N TYR A 129 -11.88 4.77 -0.94
CA TYR A 129 -11.36 6.01 -1.52
C TYR A 129 -10.87 7.02 -0.46
N ASP A 130 -11.39 6.97 0.78
CA ASP A 130 -10.87 7.81 1.86
C ASP A 130 -9.61 7.15 2.42
N PRO A 131 -8.42 7.78 2.29
CA PRO A 131 -7.18 7.26 2.88
C PRO A 131 -7.21 7.18 4.42
N ARG A 132 -8.26 7.70 5.07
CA ARG A 132 -8.52 7.61 6.52
C ARG A 132 -9.65 6.64 6.87
N GLY A 133 -10.25 5.95 5.89
CA GLY A 133 -11.35 5.00 6.07
C GLY A 133 -10.92 3.70 6.76
N TRP A 134 -10.45 3.82 8.01
CA TRP A 134 -9.97 2.67 8.78
C TRP A 134 -11.11 1.76 9.21
N ALA A 135 -12.29 2.30 9.54
CA ALA A 135 -13.41 1.48 9.99
C ALA A 135 -13.83 0.48 8.90
N GLU A 136 -13.94 0.96 7.66
CA GLU A 136 -14.23 0.13 6.50
C GLU A 136 -13.07 -0.83 6.21
N ALA A 137 -11.83 -0.37 6.26
CA ALA A 137 -10.66 -1.22 6.01
C ALA A 137 -10.55 -2.34 7.05
N ALA A 138 -10.81 -2.04 8.33
CA ALA A 138 -10.81 -3.02 9.40
C ALA A 138 -11.89 -4.07 9.19
N ALA A 139 -13.12 -3.66 8.82
CA ALA A 139 -14.20 -4.59 8.53
C ALA A 139 -13.84 -5.58 7.40
N VAL A 140 -13.19 -5.08 6.33
CA VAL A 140 -12.69 -5.94 5.24
C VAL A 140 -11.61 -6.90 5.72
N LEU A 141 -10.65 -6.41 6.50
CA LEU A 141 -9.58 -7.24 7.04
C LEU A 141 -10.13 -8.32 7.98
N ASP A 142 -11.14 -8.01 8.80
CA ASP A 142 -11.83 -8.95 9.67
C ASP A 142 -12.60 -10.01 8.86
N GLU A 143 -13.34 -9.60 7.82
CA GLU A 143 -14.02 -10.51 6.88
C GLU A 143 -13.01 -11.45 6.22
N TRP A 144 -11.84 -10.93 5.85
CA TRP A 144 -10.76 -11.69 5.22
C TRP A 144 -9.94 -12.51 6.20
N ARG A 145 -10.26 -12.44 7.51
CA ARG A 145 -9.58 -13.13 8.61
C ARG A 145 -8.09 -12.79 8.69
N TRP A 146 -7.73 -11.54 8.38
CA TRP A 146 -6.42 -11.01 8.70
C TRP A 146 -6.28 -10.89 10.23
N PRO A 147 -5.07 -11.11 10.78
CA PRO A 147 -4.85 -11.04 12.22
C PRO A 147 -5.06 -9.63 12.77
#